data_AF-A0AAW9SCR6-F1
#
_entry.id   AF-A0AAW9SCR6-F1
#
_cell.length_a   1.000
_cell.length_b   1.000
_cell.length_c   1.000
_cell.angle_alpha   90.00
_cell.angle_beta   90.00
_cell.angle_gamma   90.00
#
_symmetry.space_group_name_H-M   'P 1'
#
loop_
_entity.id
_entity.type
_entity.pdbx_description
1 polymer ?
#
loop_
_entity_poly.entity_id
_entity_poly.type
_entity_poly.pdbx_seq_one_letter_code
_entity_poly.pdbx_strand_id
1 'polypeptide(L)'
;MADLTLNWGALGPFGTQVTDTGGISATVDTGGVAVDITYNELAPGTQAFTFSADGYVAAGEGINPNSHLKLFGDNTLGASDTSTVSFDFRSTSTGLYTDSVQDLTFRLNDVDAGADGDRAAGGTGFRGYRHGHGL
;
A
#
# COMPACT_ATOMS: atom_id res chain seq x y z
N MET A 1 0.30 -18.31 14.37
CA MET A 1 1.33 -17.91 13.38
C MET A 1 1.71 -16.48 13.72
N ALA A 2 2.94 -16.03 13.43
CA ALA A 2 3.30 -14.63 13.67
C ALA A 2 2.64 -13.72 12.62
N ASP A 3 2.25 -12.50 13.02
CA ASP A 3 1.71 -11.50 12.10
C ASP A 3 2.82 -11.02 11.16
N LEU A 4 2.55 -11.02 9.86
CA LEU A 4 3.47 -10.50 8.85
C LEU A 4 3.11 -9.05 8.52
N THR A 5 4.12 -8.18 8.46
CA THR A 5 3.93 -6.76 8.18
C THR A 5 4.73 -6.37 6.96
N LEU A 6 4.06 -5.76 5.98
CA LEU A 6 4.72 -5.14 4.84
C LEU A 6 5.42 -3.86 5.30
N ASN A 7 6.73 -3.78 5.08
CA ASN A 7 7.55 -2.61 5.40
C ASN A 7 7.97 -1.90 4.12
N TRP A 8 7.45 -0.69 3.89
CA TRP A 8 7.77 0.12 2.70
C TRP A 8 9.24 0.55 2.66
N GLY A 9 9.90 0.67 3.82
CA GLY A 9 11.33 0.95 3.90
C GLY A 9 12.22 -0.17 3.34
N ALA A 10 11.67 -1.36 3.08
CA ALA A 10 12.40 -2.44 2.42
C ALA A 10 12.73 -2.13 0.95
N LEU A 11 11.98 -1.21 0.31
CA LEU A 11 12.23 -0.78 -1.07
C LEU A 11 13.36 0.26 -1.17
N GLY A 12 13.86 0.78 -0.05
CA GLY A 12 14.91 1.78 0.02
C GLY A 12 14.53 2.97 0.90
N PRO A 13 15.27 4.10 0.80
CA PRO A 13 14.92 5.33 1.49
C PRO A 13 13.48 5.78 1.19
N PHE A 14 12.84 6.47 2.13
CA PHE A 14 11.53 7.07 1.84
C PHE A 14 11.64 8.12 0.73
N GLY A 15 10.68 8.11 -0.18
CA GLY A 15 10.71 8.81 -1.47
C GLY A 15 11.08 7.90 -2.64
N THR A 16 11.41 6.62 -2.41
CA THR A 16 11.59 5.64 -3.49
C THR A 16 10.30 5.47 -4.27
N GLN A 17 10.39 5.64 -5.59
CA GLN A 17 9.28 5.46 -6.52
C GLN A 17 8.97 3.98 -6.75
N VAL A 18 7.69 3.65 -6.85
CA VAL A 18 7.15 2.38 -7.34
C VAL A 18 6.60 2.66 -8.72
N THR A 19 7.42 2.45 -9.74
CA THR A 19 7.11 2.86 -11.12
C THR A 19 6.24 1.85 -11.83
N ASP A 20 5.41 2.30 -12.76
CA ASP A 20 4.70 1.42 -13.67
C ASP A 20 5.70 0.73 -14.61
N THR A 21 5.68 -0.60 -14.61
CA THR A 21 6.56 -1.45 -15.44
C THR A 21 5.80 -2.25 -16.49
N GLY A 22 4.46 -2.11 -16.55
CA GLY A 22 3.59 -3.03 -17.29
C GLY A 22 3.46 -4.42 -16.65
N GLY A 23 3.86 -4.56 -15.39
CA GLY A 23 3.86 -5.80 -14.61
C GLY A 23 4.17 -5.53 -13.14
N ILE A 24 4.89 -6.45 -12.47
CA ILE A 24 5.30 -6.25 -11.08
C ILE A 24 6.25 -5.04 -11.01
N SER A 25 5.85 -4.02 -10.25
CA SER A 25 6.63 -2.80 -10.03
C SER A 25 7.68 -2.99 -8.94
N ALA A 26 7.34 -3.75 -7.89
CA ALA A 26 8.24 -4.04 -6.78
C ALA A 26 7.79 -5.31 -6.04
N THR A 27 8.70 -5.92 -5.28
CA THR A 27 8.38 -7.05 -4.39
C THR A 27 8.99 -6.80 -3.01
N VAL A 28 8.23 -7.05 -1.95
CA VAL A 28 8.71 -7.05 -0.56
C VAL A 28 8.52 -8.44 0.04
N ASP A 29 9.59 -9.05 0.56
CA ASP A 29 9.49 -10.27 1.36
C ASP A 29 9.19 -9.91 2.82
N THR A 30 8.12 -10.48 3.36
CA THR A 30 7.62 -10.20 4.72
C THR A 30 7.96 -11.31 5.72
N GLY A 31 8.95 -12.14 5.41
CA GLY A 31 9.38 -13.26 6.26
C GLY A 31 8.86 -14.61 5.77
N GLY A 32 8.93 -14.86 4.46
CA GLY A 32 8.47 -16.10 3.84
C GLY A 32 7.17 -15.97 3.04
N VAL A 33 6.61 -14.76 2.97
CA VAL A 33 5.55 -14.36 2.03
C VAL A 33 6.03 -13.14 1.27
N ALA A 34 6.20 -13.29 -0.04
CA ALA A 34 6.45 -12.17 -0.94
C ALA A 34 5.14 -11.45 -1.26
N VAL A 35 5.17 -10.13 -1.21
CA VAL A 35 4.10 -9.26 -1.69
C VAL A 35 4.59 -8.57 -2.95
N ASP A 36 4.03 -8.98 -4.09
CA ASP A 36 4.24 -8.32 -5.37
C ASP A 36 3.30 -7.12 -5.47
N ILE A 37 3.88 -5.96 -5.75
CA ILE A 37 3.18 -4.70 -5.88
C ILE A 37 3.19 -4.32 -7.35
N THR A 38 2.00 -4.13 -7.90
CA THR A 38 1.82 -3.66 -9.28
C THR A 38 1.17 -2.29 -9.23
N TYR A 39 1.90 -1.25 -9.63
CA TYR A 39 1.37 0.10 -9.81
C TYR A 39 1.11 0.35 -11.29
N ASN A 40 -0.09 0.82 -11.64
CA ASN A 40 -0.42 1.26 -12.99
C ASN A 40 -0.72 2.75 -13.01
N GLU A 41 0.00 3.48 -13.86
CA GLU A 41 -0.22 4.89 -14.14
C GLU A 41 -1.39 5.01 -15.15
N LEU A 42 -2.54 5.54 -14.70
CA LEU A 42 -3.71 5.70 -15.58
C LEU A 42 -3.79 7.11 -16.19
N ALA A 43 -3.12 8.07 -15.58
CA ALA A 43 -3.05 9.45 -16.00
C ALA A 43 -1.58 9.93 -15.97
N PRO A 44 -1.11 10.63 -17.02
CA PRO A 44 0.26 11.16 -17.06
C PRO A 44 0.62 11.99 -15.83
N GLY A 45 1.76 11.68 -15.22
CA GLY A 45 2.32 12.44 -14.09
C GLY A 45 1.82 11.97 -12.72
N THR A 46 0.98 10.94 -12.65
CA THR A 46 0.59 10.33 -11.36
C THR A 46 1.70 9.41 -10.86
N GLN A 47 1.86 9.35 -9.54
CA GLN A 47 3.02 8.72 -8.90
C GLN A 47 2.60 7.81 -7.76
N ALA A 48 3.43 6.79 -7.53
CA ALA A 48 3.43 6.01 -6.31
C ALA A 48 4.83 6.01 -5.70
N PHE A 49 4.95 6.40 -4.44
CA PHE A 49 6.25 6.43 -3.76
C PHE A 49 6.12 6.09 -2.27
N THR A 50 7.19 5.52 -1.71
CA THR A 50 7.25 5.25 -0.28
C THR A 50 7.26 6.57 0.48
N PHE A 51 6.44 6.69 1.52
CA PHE A 51 6.26 7.95 2.23
C PHE A 51 6.30 7.75 3.74
N SER A 52 7.00 8.65 4.41
CA SER A 52 7.11 8.68 5.87
C SER A 52 6.55 9.98 6.41
N ALA A 53 5.35 9.88 6.96
CA ALA A 53 4.65 10.93 7.67
C ALA A 53 3.73 10.27 8.68
N ASP A 54 3.29 11.01 9.69
CA ASP A 54 2.35 10.50 10.68
C ASP A 54 0.98 10.21 10.02
N GLY A 55 0.63 8.93 9.94
CA GLY A 55 -0.69 8.45 9.52
C GLY A 55 -1.52 7.97 10.70
N TYR A 56 -2.84 7.90 10.53
CA TYR A 56 -3.73 7.33 11.52
C TYR A 56 -3.54 5.80 11.62
N VAL A 57 -3.36 5.34 12.86
CA VAL A 57 -3.34 3.93 13.25
C VAL A 57 -4.20 3.80 14.50
N ALA A 58 -5.03 2.76 14.58
CA ALA A 58 -5.87 2.58 15.76
C ALA A 58 -5.04 2.02 16.93
N ALA A 59 -5.47 2.32 18.15
CA ALA A 59 -4.84 1.78 19.35
C ALA A 59 -4.78 0.24 19.30
N GLY A 60 -3.58 -0.31 19.55
CA GLY A 60 -3.34 -1.75 19.56
C GLY A 60 -3.02 -2.38 18.20
N GLU A 61 -2.98 -1.62 17.11
CA GLU A 61 -2.51 -2.13 15.81
C GLU A 61 -0.98 -2.15 15.71
N GLY A 62 -0.43 -3.20 15.10
CA GLY A 62 1.02 -3.31 14.81
C GLY A 62 1.49 -2.54 13.58
N ILE A 63 0.63 -1.74 12.96
CA ILE A 63 0.96 -0.95 11.77
C ILE A 63 1.86 0.22 12.18
N ASN A 64 2.99 0.39 11.49
CA ASN A 64 3.86 1.53 11.70
C ASN A 64 3.19 2.80 11.12
N PRO A 65 2.88 3.82 11.93
CA PRO A 65 2.20 5.03 11.47
C PRO A 65 3.05 5.87 10.51
N ASN A 66 4.35 5.59 10.35
CA ASN A 66 5.28 6.32 9.49
C ASN A 66 5.73 5.54 8.25
N SER A 67 4.99 4.49 7.85
CA SER A 67 5.33 3.62 6.73
C SER A 67 4.13 3.49 5.78
N HIS A 68 4.16 4.27 4.68
CA HIS A 68 3.08 4.31 3.70
C HIS A 68 3.59 4.13 2.26
N LEU A 69 2.69 3.70 1.38
CA LEU A 69 2.76 3.98 -0.05
C LEU A 69 1.79 5.13 -0.32
N LYS A 70 2.30 6.25 -0.81
CA LYS A 70 1.46 7.37 -1.24
C LYS A 70 1.14 7.21 -2.71
N LEU A 71 -0.14 7.28 -3.06
CA LEU A 71 -0.61 7.47 -4.43
C LEU A 71 -0.94 8.94 -4.61
N PHE A 72 -0.38 9.56 -5.63
CA PHE A 72 -0.53 11.00 -5.86
C PHE A 72 -0.85 11.28 -7.32
N GLY A 73 -1.84 12.13 -7.57
CA GLY A 73 -2.14 12.67 -8.88
C GLY A 73 -2.47 14.16 -8.76
N ASP A 74 -1.95 14.97 -9.68
CA ASP A 74 -2.06 16.43 -9.61
C ASP A 74 -3.41 16.98 -10.14
N ASN A 75 -4.33 16.09 -10.52
CA ASN A 75 -5.68 16.39 -10.99
C ASN A 75 -5.73 17.40 -12.16
N THR A 76 -4.61 17.58 -12.88
CA THR A 76 -4.52 18.51 -14.02
C THR A 76 -5.42 18.10 -15.19
N LEU A 77 -5.85 16.84 -15.22
CA LEU A 77 -6.71 16.26 -16.23
C LEU A 77 -8.21 16.31 -15.87
N GLY A 78 -8.56 16.84 -14.69
CA GLY A 78 -9.92 16.80 -14.15
C GLY A 78 -10.27 15.46 -13.50
N ALA A 79 -11.53 15.31 -13.08
CA ALA A 79 -11.98 14.13 -12.34
C ALA A 79 -11.94 12.85 -13.19
N SER A 80 -10.85 12.09 -13.06
CA SER A 80 -10.64 10.77 -13.64
C SER A 80 -9.85 9.88 -12.68
N ASP A 81 -9.83 8.58 -12.93
CA ASP A 81 -8.93 7.67 -12.22
C ASP A 81 -7.48 8.08 -12.50
N THR A 82 -6.67 8.20 -11.43
CA THR A 82 -5.28 8.65 -11.52
C THR A 82 -4.31 7.48 -11.66
N SER A 83 -4.55 6.42 -10.90
CA SER A 83 -3.67 5.26 -10.81
C SER A 83 -4.37 4.08 -10.14
N THR A 84 -3.83 2.88 -10.31
CA THR A 84 -4.20 1.70 -9.51
C THR A 84 -2.97 1.09 -8.86
N VAL A 85 -3.16 0.44 -7.72
CA VAL A 85 -2.15 -0.44 -7.12
C VAL A 85 -2.79 -1.75 -6.72
N SER A 86 -2.12 -2.86 -7.06
CA SER A 86 -2.52 -4.22 -6.73
C SER A 86 -1.44 -4.90 -5.90
N PHE A 87 -1.88 -5.80 -5.02
CA PHE A 87 -1.02 -6.59 -4.13
C PHE A 87 -1.32 -8.07 -4.33
N ASP A 88 -0.32 -8.82 -4.79
CA ASP A 88 -0.38 -10.26 -4.94
C ASP A 88 0.56 -10.93 -3.93
N PHE A 89 0.05 -11.94 -3.23
CA PHE A 89 0.76 -12.60 -2.14
C PHE A 89 1.17 -14.00 -2.57
N ARG A 90 2.45 -14.34 -2.40
CA ARG A 90 2.97 -15.67 -2.72
C ARG A 90 3.88 -16.18 -1.62
N SER A 91 3.69 -17.44 -1.23
CA SER A 91 4.60 -18.13 -0.31
C SER A 91 5.99 -18.26 -0.94
N THR A 92 7.02 -17.75 -0.26
CA THR A 92 8.43 -18.04 -0.57
C THR A 92 8.99 -19.13 0.35
N SER A 93 8.25 -19.50 1.40
CA SER A 93 8.61 -20.55 2.37
C SER A 93 7.46 -21.54 2.54
N THR A 94 7.35 -22.49 1.61
CA THR A 94 6.23 -23.47 1.55
C THR A 94 6.14 -24.43 2.75
N GLY A 95 7.22 -24.58 3.52
CA GLY A 95 7.19 -25.31 4.80
C GLY A 95 6.52 -24.55 5.95
N LEU A 96 6.33 -23.23 5.80
CA LEU A 96 5.75 -22.35 6.83
C LEU A 96 4.41 -21.76 6.39
N TYR A 97 4.22 -21.51 5.10
CA TYR A 97 3.04 -20.84 4.55
C TYR A 97 2.45 -21.58 3.35
N THR A 98 1.11 -21.64 3.32
CA THR A 98 0.30 -22.16 2.21
C THR A 98 -0.08 -21.06 1.21
N ASP A 99 -0.79 -21.43 0.14
CA ASP A 99 -1.24 -20.51 -0.92
C ASP A 99 -2.50 -19.70 -0.55
N SER A 100 -2.85 -19.61 0.75
CA SER A 100 -3.97 -18.82 1.23
C SER A 100 -3.51 -17.72 2.18
N VAL A 101 -3.98 -16.49 1.91
CA VAL A 101 -3.83 -15.35 2.81
C VAL A 101 -5.17 -15.09 3.49
N GLN A 102 -5.13 -14.97 4.81
CA GLN A 102 -6.30 -14.72 5.66
C GLN A 102 -5.99 -13.54 6.58
N ASP A 103 -7.04 -12.92 7.11
CA ASP A 103 -6.95 -11.85 8.11
C ASP A 103 -6.12 -10.61 7.69
N LEU A 104 -6.15 -10.28 6.39
CA LEU A 104 -5.49 -9.09 5.86
C LEU A 104 -6.10 -7.81 6.47
N THR A 105 -5.25 -7.01 7.10
CA THR A 105 -5.58 -5.67 7.58
C THR A 105 -4.74 -4.64 6.84
N PHE A 106 -5.39 -3.56 6.39
CA PHE A 106 -4.73 -2.40 5.82
C PHE A 106 -5.38 -1.10 6.31
N ARG A 107 -4.67 0.00 6.14
CA ARG A 107 -5.12 1.35 6.48
C ARG A 107 -5.03 2.25 5.26
N LEU A 108 -6.10 2.98 5.00
CA LEU A 108 -6.10 4.10 4.09
C LEU A 108 -6.08 5.37 4.92
N ASN A 109 -5.11 6.24 4.63
CA ASN A 109 -4.91 7.53 5.27
C ASN A 109 -5.05 8.62 4.23
N ASP A 110 -5.45 9.82 4.68
CA ASP A 110 -5.35 11.05 3.88
C ASP A 110 -6.03 10.92 2.50
N VAL A 111 -7.27 10.44 2.51
CA VAL A 111 -8.09 10.28 1.29
C VAL A 111 -8.70 11.63 0.95
N ASP A 112 -7.96 12.43 0.20
CA ASP A 112 -8.41 13.73 -0.28
C ASP A 112 -8.84 13.67 -1.75
N ALA A 113 -9.82 14.50 -2.09
CA ALA A 113 -10.22 14.79 -3.47
C ALA A 113 -10.32 16.31 -3.64
N GLY A 114 -9.69 16.86 -4.68
CA GLY A 114 -9.74 18.29 -4.99
C GLY A 114 -8.36 18.95 -5.12
N ALA A 115 -8.35 20.27 -5.30
CA ALA A 115 -7.14 21.07 -5.52
C ALA A 115 -6.42 21.50 -4.23
N ASP A 116 -7.05 21.30 -3.07
CA ASP A 116 -6.45 21.56 -1.78
C ASP A 116 -5.55 20.36 -1.42
N GLY A 117 -4.23 20.58 -1.41
CA GLY A 117 -3.27 19.54 -1.04
C GLY A 117 -3.33 19.11 0.43
N ASP A 118 -2.56 18.06 0.74
CA ASP A 118 -2.47 17.35 2.02
C ASP A 118 -2.69 18.25 3.25
N ARG A 119 -3.76 18.01 4.00
CA ARG A 119 -3.97 18.66 5.29
C ARG A 119 -3.42 17.77 6.40
N ALA A 120 -2.14 17.95 6.70
CA ALA A 120 -1.51 17.34 7.86
C ALA A 120 -2.31 17.68 9.15
N ALA A 121 -2.57 16.63 9.94
CA ALA A 121 -3.27 16.59 11.22
C ALA A 121 -4.81 16.76 11.17
N GLY A 122 -5.51 15.72 10.69
CA GLY A 122 -6.96 15.61 10.93
C GLY A 122 -7.73 14.56 10.12
N GLY A 123 -7.09 13.83 9.19
CA GLY A 123 -7.77 12.92 8.27
C GLY A 123 -8.50 11.75 8.95
N THR A 124 -9.71 11.46 8.48
CA THR A 124 -10.47 10.25 8.83
C THR A 124 -9.89 9.05 8.08
N GLY A 125 -9.18 8.15 8.76
CA GLY A 125 -8.72 6.90 8.15
C GLY A 125 -9.87 5.90 7.96
N PHE A 126 -9.86 5.14 6.86
CA PHE A 126 -10.81 4.06 6.60
C PHE A 126 -10.14 2.69 6.82
N ARG A 127 -10.85 1.75 7.45
CA ARG A 127 -10.39 0.35 7.62
C ARG A 127 -11.17 -0.58 6.70
N GLY A 128 -10.46 -1.29 5.82
CA GLY A 128 -11.01 -2.43 5.09
C GLY A 128 -10.62 -3.75 5.77
N TYR A 129 -11.54 -4.70 5.81
CA TYR A 129 -11.28 -6.10 6.17
C TYR A 129 -11.74 -6.99 5.03
N ARG A 130 -10.94 -7.99 4.67
CA ARG A 130 -11.38 -9.08 3.80
C ARG A 130 -11.27 -10.40 4.57
N HIS A 131 -12.40 -10.93 5.03
CA HIS A 131 -12.48 -12.32 5.47
C HIS A 131 -12.60 -13.20 4.22
N GLY A 132 -11.53 -13.91 3.86
CA GLY A 132 -11.55 -14.91 2.80
C GLY A 132 -12.29 -16.16 3.26
N HIS A 133 -13.52 -16.38 2.80
CA HIS A 133 -14.11 -17.72 2.82
C HIS A 133 -13.52 -18.51 1.64
N GLY A 134 -12.78 -19.57 1.96
CA GLY A 134 -12.27 -20.53 0.97
C GLY A 134 -13.41 -21.24 0.24
N LEU A 135 -13.16 -21.59 -1.02
CA LEU A 135 -13.93 -22.56 -1.78
C LEU A 135 -13.60 -23.98 -1.31
#